data_AF-A0A158RC75-F1
#
_entry.id   AF-A0A158RC75-F1
#
_cell.length_a   1.000
_cell.length_b   1.000
_cell.length_c   1.000
_cell.angle_alpha   90.00
_cell.angle_beta   90.00
_cell.angle_gamma   90.00
#
_symmetry.space_group_name_H-M   'P 1'
#
loop_
_entity.id
_entity.type
_entity.pdbx_description
1 polymer ?
#
loop_
_entity_poly.entity_id
_entity_poly.type
_entity_poly.pdbx_seq_one_letter_code
_entity_poly.pdbx_strand_id
1 'polypeptide(L)'
;MEFEGALNVSPNVSDDEADLDYDDFYCNGDSSMEMFESDDPEHVEYSCMRVSEAESFLKETMDNVVSSLNVSFALAKLLLYFYKWDDITLIELYSANPSKVLVDCSVFAGTSKHFDSMSCAVCTRLRSECSEMYALDCGHSFCSTCWLKYIEEQLYNGVSMTIGCMETGCSILCSEDFVLEILKDQPDIREKYKRLIFKSCVESHSQLRFCPAAECYTVIKAECQKAKKVTCTNCGTSFCFQCGCDYHAPTSCETIRKWLTKCADDSETANYISAHTKDCPNCHSCIEKNGGCNHMQCAKCKHHFCWMCFGDWKTHGSEYYECSRYKENPSIAQEAANHLKARRALEKYLHYYERYENHHKSLKLEEDLQKCIMKKIDEKVSGHEGTWIDWQYLHAAAKLLTKCRYTLQYTYPYAYYMENGPRKELFEYQQAQLEKEIEELSWKVERAESTERGDLETQMHVAEFKRRTLLLDFFD
;
A
#
# COMPACT_ATOMS: atom_id res chain seq x y z
N MET A 1 67.88 -46.69 -5.42
CA MET A 1 67.37 -45.72 -6.41
C MET A 1 66.23 -45.01 -5.72
N GLU A 2 66.54 -43.82 -5.20
CA GLU A 2 65.71 -42.60 -5.11
C GLU A 2 64.20 -42.75 -5.37
N PHE A 3 63.27 -42.20 -4.59
CA PHE A 3 63.31 -41.23 -3.48
C PHE A 3 62.02 -41.41 -2.62
N GLU A 4 62.14 -41.04 -1.34
CA GLU A 4 61.13 -40.96 -0.26
C GLU A 4 59.89 -40.10 -0.62
N GLY A 5 58.72 -40.16 0.02
CA GLY A 5 58.29 -40.85 1.23
C GLY A 5 56.88 -40.41 1.69
N ALA A 6 56.47 -41.04 2.79
CA ALA A 6 55.50 -40.62 3.82
C ALA A 6 54.07 -40.20 3.43
N LEU A 7 53.08 -41.04 3.77
CA LEU A 7 52.13 -40.91 4.90
C LEU A 7 50.81 -40.21 4.47
N ASN A 8 49.61 -40.50 4.95
CA ASN A 8 48.95 -41.67 5.55
C ASN A 8 47.47 -41.25 5.67
N VAL A 9 46.56 -42.22 5.61
CA VAL A 9 45.17 -42.21 6.14
C VAL A 9 44.10 -41.37 5.41
N SER A 10 43.31 -42.08 4.59
CA SER A 10 41.90 -41.83 4.26
C SER A 10 40.99 -42.06 5.50
N PRO A 11 39.71 -41.64 5.52
CA PRO A 11 38.70 -42.41 4.80
C PRO A 11 37.51 -41.63 4.20
N ASN A 12 37.15 -42.07 3.00
CA ASN A 12 35.80 -42.20 2.40
C ASN A 12 34.70 -41.19 2.75
N VAL A 13 34.33 -40.44 1.70
CA VAL A 13 33.03 -39.82 1.51
C VAL A 13 32.37 -40.51 0.31
N SER A 14 31.16 -41.03 0.52
CA SER A 14 30.13 -41.39 -0.47
C SER A 14 28.83 -41.39 0.33
N ASP A 15 27.69 -40.86 -0.06
CA ASP A 15 27.19 -40.10 -1.18
C ASP A 15 26.06 -39.26 -0.52
N ASP A 16 25.70 -38.11 -1.08
CA ASP A 16 24.29 -37.70 -1.21
C ASP A 16 24.23 -36.29 -1.81
N GLU A 17 23.52 -36.21 -2.93
CA GLU A 17 23.25 -35.03 -3.73
C GLU A 17 22.53 -33.94 -2.95
N ALA A 18 22.99 -32.70 -3.11
CA ALA A 18 22.19 -31.50 -2.87
C ALA A 18 22.45 -30.52 -4.02
N ASP A 19 21.51 -30.51 -4.96
CA ASP A 19 21.28 -29.39 -5.88
C ASP A 19 21.11 -28.12 -5.04
N LEU A 20 22.11 -27.23 -5.09
CA LEU A 20 22.02 -25.89 -4.53
C LEU A 20 21.96 -24.89 -5.68
N ASP A 21 20.77 -24.34 -5.79
CA ASP A 21 20.34 -23.19 -6.58
C ASP A 21 21.40 -22.08 -6.55
N TYR A 22 21.97 -21.77 -7.71
CA TYR A 22 23.09 -20.87 -7.89
C TYR A 22 22.57 -19.52 -8.41
N ASP A 23 21.74 -18.83 -7.62
CA ASP A 23 21.13 -17.57 -8.04
C ASP A 23 20.93 -16.60 -6.87
N ASP A 24 22.01 -15.98 -6.35
CA ASP A 24 21.85 -14.71 -5.61
C ASP A 24 23.12 -13.85 -5.33
N PHE A 25 24.13 -13.79 -6.22
CA PHE A 25 25.35 -13.04 -5.83
C PHE A 25 26.00 -12.03 -6.78
N TYR A 26 25.44 -11.67 -7.93
CA TYR A 26 26.09 -10.65 -8.78
C TYR A 26 25.14 -9.66 -9.44
N CYS A 27 24.43 -8.87 -8.61
CA CYS A 27 23.88 -7.57 -9.03
C CYS A 27 24.68 -6.44 -8.36
N ASN A 28 25.88 -6.17 -8.87
CA ASN A 28 26.56 -4.88 -8.74
C ASN A 28 27.63 -4.77 -9.82
N GLY A 29 27.21 -4.25 -10.97
CA GLY A 29 28.05 -4.00 -12.13
C GLY A 29 27.51 -2.78 -12.87
N ASP A 30 27.67 -1.62 -12.24
CA ASP A 30 27.35 -0.29 -12.77
C ASP A 30 28.17 0.00 -14.04
N SER A 31 27.48 0.31 -15.13
CA SER A 31 28.00 1.23 -16.15
C SER A 31 26.88 1.87 -16.95
N SER A 32 26.70 3.17 -16.72
CA SER A 32 26.01 4.17 -17.56
C SER A 32 24.47 4.16 -17.56
N MET A 33 23.86 4.64 -16.47
CA MET A 33 22.70 5.58 -16.43
C MET A 33 22.11 5.65 -15.01
N GLU A 34 22.90 5.92 -13.98
CA GLU A 34 22.34 6.19 -12.64
C GLU A 34 22.05 7.69 -12.50
N MET A 35 20.85 8.12 -12.90
CA MET A 35 20.25 9.28 -12.24
C MET A 35 20.00 8.87 -10.79
N PHE A 36 20.58 9.59 -9.83
CA PHE A 36 20.50 9.24 -8.41
C PHE A 36 19.04 8.96 -7.99
N GLU A 37 18.79 7.77 -7.42
CA GLU A 37 17.46 7.39 -6.89
C GLU A 37 16.91 8.41 -5.89
N SER A 38 17.80 9.18 -5.25
CA SER A 38 17.47 10.27 -4.31
C SER A 38 16.68 11.41 -4.93
N ASP A 39 16.75 11.60 -6.25
CA ASP A 39 16.05 12.69 -6.94
C ASP A 39 14.64 12.27 -7.42
N ASP A 40 14.24 11.00 -7.25
CA ASP A 40 12.89 10.55 -7.61
C ASP A 40 11.88 11.16 -6.61
N PRO A 41 10.81 11.86 -7.06
CA PRO A 41 9.76 12.40 -6.18
C PRO A 41 9.11 11.35 -5.27
N GLU A 42 9.20 10.07 -5.65
CA GLU A 42 8.67 8.94 -4.89
C GLU A 42 9.64 8.42 -3.83
N HIS A 43 10.92 8.83 -3.88
CA HIS A 43 11.95 8.39 -2.96
C HIS A 43 11.68 8.86 -1.53
N VAL A 44 11.92 7.96 -0.59
CA VAL A 44 11.88 8.21 0.84
C VAL A 44 12.89 7.30 1.52
N GLU A 45 13.57 7.83 2.52
CA GLU A 45 14.43 7.02 3.38
C GLU A 45 13.59 6.26 4.41
N TYR A 46 13.77 4.94 4.47
CA TYR A 46 13.10 4.06 5.42
C TYR A 46 13.97 2.84 5.72
N SER A 47 13.65 2.15 6.81
CA SER A 47 14.26 0.87 7.18
C SER A 47 13.20 -0.18 7.49
N CYS A 48 13.53 -1.44 7.21
CA CYS A 48 12.72 -2.58 7.59
C CYS A 48 13.28 -3.17 8.89
N MET A 49 12.43 -3.26 9.91
CA MET A 49 12.74 -3.72 11.25
C MET A 49 12.01 -5.03 11.54
N ARG A 50 12.64 -5.88 12.34
CA ARG A 50 11.98 -7.05 12.96
C ARG A 50 11.05 -6.58 14.08
N VAL A 51 10.10 -7.43 14.45
CA VAL A 51 9.16 -7.18 15.56
C VAL A 51 9.91 -6.81 16.84
N SER A 52 10.95 -7.56 17.20
CA SER A 52 11.75 -7.28 18.41
C SER A 52 12.44 -5.91 18.39
N GLU A 53 12.87 -5.45 17.23
CA GLU A 53 13.53 -4.14 17.09
C GLU A 53 12.49 -3.00 17.21
N ALA A 54 11.30 -3.19 16.65
CA ALA A 54 10.20 -2.25 16.81
C ALA A 54 9.68 -2.20 18.26
N GLU A 55 9.63 -3.35 18.96
CA GLU A 55 9.32 -3.42 20.38
C GLU A 55 10.36 -2.66 21.22
N SER A 56 11.65 -2.85 20.96
CA SER A 56 12.71 -2.09 21.62
C SER A 56 12.59 -0.59 21.37
N PHE A 57 12.34 -0.18 20.13
CA PHE A 57 12.17 1.23 19.77
C PHE A 57 11.00 1.89 20.52
N LEU A 58 9.83 1.25 20.56
CA LEU A 58 8.68 1.76 21.32
C LEU A 58 8.97 1.76 22.85
N LYS A 59 9.70 0.75 23.32
CA LYS A 59 10.10 0.64 24.74
C LYS A 59 10.99 1.79 25.17
N GLU A 60 11.94 2.23 24.35
CA GLU A 60 12.80 3.37 24.68
C GLU A 60 11.98 4.65 24.93
N THR A 61 10.98 4.93 24.10
CA THR A 61 10.05 6.06 24.31
C THR A 61 9.22 5.88 25.58
N MET A 62 8.72 4.67 25.83
CA MET A 62 7.98 4.36 27.07
C MET A 62 8.85 4.55 28.32
N ASP A 63 10.09 4.07 28.30
CA ASP A 63 11.03 4.17 29.42
C ASP A 63 11.38 5.64 29.73
N ASN A 64 11.48 6.49 28.71
CA ASN A 64 11.63 7.95 28.86
C ASN A 64 10.44 8.54 29.64
N VAL A 65 9.20 8.29 29.18
CA VAL A 65 7.99 8.80 29.82
C VAL A 65 7.82 8.27 31.24
N VAL A 66 8.09 6.97 31.47
CA VAL A 66 8.05 6.35 32.80
C VAL A 66 9.03 7.07 33.74
N SER A 67 10.25 7.32 33.30
CA SER A 67 11.29 7.96 34.11
C SER A 67 10.99 9.43 34.38
N SER A 68 10.47 10.18 33.39
CA SER A 68 10.16 11.60 33.53
C SER A 68 8.90 11.87 34.37
N LEU A 69 7.87 11.04 34.24
CA LEU A 69 6.57 11.26 34.88
C LEU A 69 6.34 10.41 36.14
N ASN A 70 7.22 9.43 36.40
CA ASN A 70 7.11 8.48 37.50
C ASN A 70 5.75 7.74 37.52
N VAL A 71 5.36 7.20 36.37
CA VAL A 71 4.11 6.45 36.14
C VAL A 71 4.39 4.98 35.83
N SER A 72 3.39 4.11 35.94
CA SER A 72 3.55 2.71 35.53
C SER A 72 3.74 2.58 34.01
N PHE A 73 4.36 1.48 33.57
CA PHE A 73 4.58 1.21 32.14
C PHE A 73 3.25 1.10 31.37
N ALA A 74 2.24 0.46 31.96
CA ALA A 74 0.90 0.35 31.38
C ALA A 74 0.25 1.74 31.18
N LEU A 75 0.43 2.65 32.13
CA LEU A 75 -0.08 4.01 32.03
C LEU A 75 0.68 4.83 30.98
N ALA A 76 2.01 4.77 30.98
CA ALA A 76 2.84 5.46 29.97
C ALA A 76 2.45 5.04 28.55
N LYS A 77 2.26 3.73 28.31
CA LYS A 77 1.81 3.19 27.02
C LYS A 77 0.48 3.77 26.57
N LEU A 78 -0.52 3.79 27.46
CA LEU A 78 -1.85 4.32 27.16
C LEU A 78 -1.82 5.83 26.88
N LEU A 79 -1.05 6.59 27.66
CA LEU A 79 -0.86 8.03 27.43
C LEU A 79 -0.19 8.29 26.09
N LEU A 80 0.91 7.61 25.79
CA LEU A 80 1.60 7.73 24.49
C LEU A 80 0.68 7.40 23.32
N TYR A 81 -0.16 6.38 23.45
CA TYR A 81 -1.16 6.04 22.43
C TYR A 81 -2.11 7.23 22.13
N PHE A 82 -2.67 7.88 23.15
CA PHE A 82 -3.56 9.04 22.96
C PHE A 82 -2.86 10.28 22.43
N TYR A 83 -1.59 10.46 22.78
CA TYR A 83 -0.75 11.56 22.30
C TYR A 83 0.02 11.21 21.03
N LYS A 84 -0.33 10.10 20.34
CA LYS A 84 0.29 9.67 19.07
C LYS A 84 1.81 9.56 19.14
N TRP A 85 2.31 9.12 20.30
CA TRP A 85 3.73 8.92 20.59
C TRP A 85 4.57 10.22 20.59
N ASP A 86 3.94 11.38 20.77
CA ASP A 86 4.64 12.64 21.07
C ASP A 86 4.90 12.72 22.59
N ASP A 87 6.06 12.23 23.01
CA ASP A 87 6.48 12.20 24.41
C ASP A 87 6.78 13.59 24.95
N ILE A 88 7.30 14.51 24.13
CA ILE A 88 7.61 15.89 24.52
C ILE A 88 6.33 16.62 24.96
N THR A 89 5.33 16.67 24.07
CA THR A 89 4.05 17.35 24.37
C THR A 89 3.33 16.68 25.53
N LEU A 90 3.37 15.35 25.62
CA LEU A 90 2.81 14.60 26.74
C LEU A 90 3.46 14.99 28.07
N ILE A 91 4.79 15.01 28.14
CA ILE A 91 5.54 15.30 29.37
C ILE A 91 5.26 16.74 29.85
N GLU A 92 5.23 17.70 28.93
CA GLU A 92 4.91 19.10 29.24
C GLU A 92 3.50 19.26 29.82
N LEU A 93 2.50 18.69 29.16
CA LEU A 93 1.10 18.80 29.59
C LEU A 93 0.83 18.04 30.89
N TYR A 94 1.41 16.86 31.05
CA TYR A 94 1.27 16.07 32.27
C TYR A 94 1.93 16.77 33.45
N SER A 95 3.12 17.34 33.26
CA SER A 95 3.82 18.10 34.31
C SER A 95 3.04 19.35 34.75
N ALA A 96 2.29 19.96 33.83
CA ALA A 96 1.44 21.12 34.13
C ALA A 96 0.16 20.72 34.89
N ASN A 97 -0.53 19.64 34.49
CA ASN A 97 -1.74 19.17 35.15
C ASN A 97 -1.99 17.67 34.93
N PRO A 98 -1.48 16.80 35.82
CA PRO A 98 -1.64 15.34 35.69
C PRO A 98 -3.11 14.92 35.66
N SER A 99 -3.93 15.48 36.56
CA SER A 99 -5.35 15.11 36.69
C SER A 99 -6.13 15.40 35.42
N LYS A 100 -5.83 16.51 34.74
CA LYS A 100 -6.48 16.84 33.48
C LYS A 100 -6.13 15.82 32.38
N VAL A 101 -4.84 15.50 32.22
CA VAL A 101 -4.39 14.51 31.23
C VAL A 101 -5.01 13.14 31.49
N LEU A 102 -5.07 12.70 32.75
CA LEU A 102 -5.67 11.42 33.13
C LEU A 102 -7.19 11.37 32.88
N VAL A 103 -7.90 12.50 33.03
CA VAL A 103 -9.33 12.60 32.69
C VAL A 103 -9.51 12.62 31.17
N ASP A 104 -8.72 13.40 30.45
CA ASP A 104 -8.79 13.53 28.99
C ASP A 104 -8.52 12.17 28.29
N CYS A 105 -7.58 11.38 28.82
CA CYS A 105 -7.30 10.01 28.38
C CYS A 105 -8.25 8.95 28.95
N SER A 106 -9.30 9.36 29.68
CA SER A 106 -10.29 8.49 30.30
C SER A 106 -9.70 7.38 31.19
N VAL A 107 -8.60 7.68 31.89
CA VAL A 107 -7.99 6.79 32.88
C VAL A 107 -8.57 7.06 34.27
N PHE A 108 -8.87 8.33 34.56
CA PHE A 108 -9.33 8.77 35.87
C PHE A 108 -10.74 9.35 35.83
N ALA A 109 -11.60 8.89 36.74
CA ALA A 109 -13.00 9.31 36.80
C ALA A 109 -13.25 10.64 37.53
N GLY A 110 -12.24 11.25 38.17
CA GLY A 110 -12.40 12.49 38.94
C GLY A 110 -13.09 12.31 40.30
N THR A 111 -14.18 11.53 40.34
CA THR A 111 -14.96 11.21 41.53
C THR A 111 -15.36 9.73 41.51
N SER A 112 -14.78 8.91 42.37
CA SER A 112 -15.19 7.52 42.53
C SER A 112 -16.47 7.44 43.38
N LYS A 113 -17.54 6.88 42.83
CA LYS A 113 -18.69 6.41 43.60
C LYS A 113 -18.56 4.90 43.68
N HIS A 114 -18.13 4.38 44.84
CA HIS A 114 -18.18 2.95 45.07
C HIS A 114 -19.65 2.50 45.07
N PHE A 115 -20.03 1.74 44.04
CA PHE A 115 -21.32 1.07 43.98
C PHE A 115 -21.19 -0.32 44.59
N ASP A 116 -21.57 -0.44 45.86
CA ASP A 116 -21.60 -1.72 46.55
C ASP A 116 -22.91 -2.47 46.21
N SER A 117 -23.02 -2.94 44.97
CA SER A 117 -24.13 -3.79 44.52
C SER A 117 -23.95 -5.22 45.02
N MET A 118 -24.97 -5.82 45.65
CA MET A 118 -24.94 -7.21 46.15
C MET A 118 -24.85 -8.28 45.04
N SER A 119 -25.06 -7.90 43.78
CA SER A 119 -24.99 -8.76 42.61
C SER A 119 -24.18 -8.12 41.47
N CYS A 120 -23.65 -8.94 40.57
CA CYS A 120 -23.03 -8.47 39.35
C CYS A 120 -24.10 -7.93 38.38
N ALA A 121 -23.93 -6.70 37.88
CA ALA A 121 -24.91 -6.06 36.98
C ALA A 121 -25.03 -6.73 35.60
N VAL A 122 -24.02 -7.49 35.16
CA VAL A 122 -23.99 -8.13 33.83
C VAL A 122 -24.63 -9.52 33.87
N CYS A 123 -24.17 -10.42 34.75
CA CYS A 123 -24.72 -11.78 34.83
C CYS A 123 -25.87 -11.94 35.83
N THR A 124 -26.19 -10.90 36.61
CA THR A 124 -27.25 -10.86 37.63
C THR A 124 -27.09 -11.85 38.80
N ARG A 125 -25.97 -12.57 38.88
CA ARG A 125 -25.65 -13.48 39.99
C ARG A 125 -25.21 -12.71 41.23
N LEU A 126 -25.46 -13.29 42.41
CA LEU A 126 -25.01 -12.73 43.68
C LEU A 126 -23.47 -12.72 43.74
N ARG A 127 -22.87 -11.74 44.43
CA ARG A 127 -21.41 -11.69 44.59
C ARG A 127 -20.84 -12.97 45.22
N SER A 128 -21.56 -13.58 46.16
CA SER A 128 -21.18 -14.84 46.81
C SER A 128 -21.15 -16.04 45.86
N GLU A 129 -21.83 -15.96 44.72
CA GLU A 129 -21.88 -17.00 43.68
C GLU A 129 -20.87 -16.75 42.56
N CYS A 130 -20.19 -15.60 42.59
CA CYS A 130 -19.15 -15.23 41.65
C CYS A 130 -17.77 -15.60 42.23
N SER A 131 -16.82 -15.96 41.37
CA SER A 131 -15.47 -16.32 41.81
C SER A 131 -14.71 -15.12 42.36
N GLU A 132 -14.46 -14.12 41.52
CA GLU A 132 -13.76 -12.88 41.88
C GLU A 132 -14.49 -11.68 41.27
N MET A 133 -14.41 -10.53 41.93
CA MET A 133 -15.01 -9.27 41.49
C MET A 133 -13.91 -8.25 41.22
N TYR A 134 -13.97 -7.62 40.05
CA TYR A 134 -12.99 -6.63 39.60
C TYR A 134 -13.66 -5.29 39.33
N ALA A 135 -13.00 -4.20 39.70
CA ALA A 135 -13.47 -2.84 39.46
C ALA A 135 -12.35 -1.95 38.92
N LEU A 136 -12.72 -1.00 38.07
CA LEU A 136 -11.85 0.09 37.61
C LEU A 136 -11.95 1.29 38.57
N ASP A 137 -11.20 2.35 38.31
CA ASP A 137 -11.21 3.59 39.10
C ASP A 137 -12.57 4.30 39.14
N CYS A 138 -13.46 4.00 38.18
CA CYS A 138 -14.86 4.47 38.22
C CYS A 138 -15.69 3.86 39.36
N GLY A 139 -15.22 2.76 39.98
CA GLY A 139 -15.92 2.05 41.05
C GLY A 139 -16.95 1.02 40.59
N HIS A 140 -17.20 0.88 39.28
CA HIS A 140 -18.10 -0.15 38.74
C HIS A 140 -17.44 -1.52 38.83
N SER A 141 -18.14 -2.48 39.45
CA SER A 141 -17.59 -3.81 39.76
C SER A 141 -18.37 -4.93 39.08
N PHE A 142 -17.63 -5.84 38.44
CA PHE A 142 -18.18 -6.98 37.71
C PHE A 142 -17.39 -8.25 38.00
N CYS A 143 -18.02 -9.41 37.86
CA CYS A 143 -17.33 -10.67 38.13
C CYS A 143 -16.33 -11.02 37.01
N SER A 144 -15.30 -11.78 37.38
CA SER A 144 -14.21 -12.21 36.48
C SER A 144 -14.71 -12.87 35.21
N THR A 145 -15.75 -13.71 35.30
CA THR A 145 -16.34 -14.38 34.14
C THR A 145 -17.02 -13.42 33.15
N CYS A 146 -17.57 -12.30 33.63
CA CYS A 146 -18.16 -11.29 32.75
C CYS A 146 -17.06 -10.47 32.07
N TRP A 147 -16.05 -10.06 32.83
CA TRP A 147 -14.87 -9.38 32.30
C TRP A 147 -14.16 -10.20 31.23
N LEU A 148 -13.93 -11.49 31.47
CA LEU A 148 -13.27 -12.38 30.51
C LEU A 148 -14.01 -12.42 29.18
N LYS A 149 -15.32 -12.71 29.20
CA LYS A 149 -16.16 -12.75 27.99
C LYS A 149 -16.21 -11.41 27.27
N TYR A 150 -16.28 -10.33 28.03
CA TYR A 150 -16.28 -8.98 27.45
C TYR A 150 -14.95 -8.67 26.75
N ILE A 151 -13.82 -8.96 27.40
CA ILE A 151 -12.49 -8.77 26.80
C ILE A 151 -12.34 -9.65 25.55
N GLU A 152 -12.75 -10.91 25.59
CA GLU A 152 -12.76 -11.81 24.43
C GLU A 152 -13.50 -11.20 23.23
N GLU A 153 -14.70 -10.68 23.47
CA GLU A 153 -15.53 -10.03 22.46
C GLU A 153 -14.88 -8.73 21.93
N GLN A 154 -14.30 -7.90 22.82
CA GLN A 154 -13.58 -6.70 22.39
C GLN A 154 -12.38 -7.05 21.49
N LEU A 155 -11.61 -8.07 21.87
CA LEU A 155 -10.46 -8.53 21.07
C LEU A 155 -10.88 -9.21 19.77
N TYR A 156 -12.05 -9.84 19.72
CA TYR A 156 -12.63 -10.34 18.48
C TYR A 156 -12.95 -9.20 17.51
N ASN A 157 -13.48 -8.09 18.03
CA ASN A 157 -13.76 -6.86 17.28
C ASN A 157 -12.51 -5.99 17.00
N GLY A 158 -11.31 -6.45 17.35
CA GLY A 158 -10.05 -5.75 17.11
C GLY A 158 -9.76 -4.60 18.10
N VAL A 159 -10.53 -4.47 19.17
CA VAL A 159 -10.34 -3.45 20.21
C VAL A 159 -9.41 -3.98 21.30
N SER A 160 -8.23 -3.39 21.42
CA SER A 160 -7.22 -3.78 22.42
C SER A 160 -6.87 -2.65 23.39
N MET A 161 -6.43 -1.50 22.88
CA MET A 161 -5.94 -0.38 23.70
C MET A 161 -7.07 0.42 24.39
N THR A 162 -8.26 0.41 23.81
CA THR A 162 -9.39 1.24 24.26
C THR A 162 -10.53 0.42 24.86
N ILE A 163 -10.22 -0.71 25.49
CA ILE A 163 -11.21 -1.53 26.20
C ILE A 163 -11.75 -0.71 27.38
N GLY A 164 -13.02 -0.30 27.31
CA GLY A 164 -13.70 0.51 28.32
C GLY A 164 -14.45 -0.29 29.37
N CYS A 165 -14.90 0.39 30.42
CA CYS A 165 -15.83 -0.13 31.43
C CYS A 165 -17.12 -0.68 30.79
N MET A 166 -17.66 -1.77 31.34
CA MET A 166 -18.93 -2.36 30.89
C MET A 166 -20.17 -1.55 31.30
N GLU A 167 -20.04 -0.56 32.20
CA GLU A 167 -21.18 0.25 32.64
C GLU A 167 -21.63 1.24 31.56
N THR A 168 -22.94 1.38 31.39
CA THR A 168 -23.50 2.26 30.35
C THR A 168 -23.21 3.72 30.68
N GLY A 169 -22.60 4.44 29.74
CA GLY A 169 -22.24 5.86 29.92
C GLY A 169 -20.95 6.09 30.71
N CYS A 170 -20.21 5.03 31.09
CA CYS A 170 -18.88 5.15 31.65
C CYS A 170 -17.82 5.14 30.53
N SER A 171 -16.92 6.12 30.50
CA SER A 171 -15.85 6.21 29.50
C SER A 171 -14.50 5.68 29.99
N ILE A 172 -14.39 5.20 31.24
CA ILE A 172 -13.11 4.80 31.82
C ILE A 172 -12.54 3.57 31.14
N LEU A 173 -11.26 3.63 30.80
CA LEU A 173 -10.52 2.59 30.10
C LEU A 173 -9.84 1.63 31.07
N CYS A 174 -9.68 0.39 30.64
CA CYS A 174 -8.92 -0.62 31.34
C CYS A 174 -7.42 -0.37 31.14
N SER A 175 -6.65 -0.41 32.22
CA SER A 175 -5.18 -0.46 32.09
C SER A 175 -4.74 -1.83 31.58
N GLU A 176 -3.56 -1.89 30.96
CA GLU A 176 -2.99 -3.16 30.52
C GLU A 176 -2.82 -4.15 31.68
N ASP A 177 -2.36 -3.68 32.83
CA ASP A 177 -2.21 -4.50 34.05
C ASP A 177 -3.55 -5.11 34.50
N PHE A 178 -4.64 -4.34 34.41
CA PHE A 178 -5.98 -4.82 34.76
C PHE A 178 -6.45 -5.93 33.82
N VAL A 179 -6.27 -5.75 32.51
CA VAL A 179 -6.63 -6.78 31.51
C VAL A 179 -5.77 -8.04 31.70
N LEU A 180 -4.47 -7.88 31.93
CA LEU A 180 -3.56 -9.01 32.13
C LEU A 180 -3.86 -9.81 33.40
N GLU A 181 -4.32 -9.14 34.46
CA GLU A 181 -4.76 -9.81 35.70
C GLU A 181 -6.01 -10.67 35.48
N ILE A 182 -6.99 -10.16 34.72
CA ILE A 182 -8.19 -10.96 34.37
C ILE A 182 -7.84 -12.16 33.49
N LEU A 183 -6.85 -12.00 32.61
CA LEU A 183 -6.40 -13.04 31.67
C LEU A 183 -5.32 -13.97 32.25
N LYS A 184 -5.04 -13.93 33.56
CA LYS A 184 -3.97 -14.70 34.20
C LYS A 184 -4.03 -16.21 33.91
N ASP A 185 -5.25 -16.77 33.84
CA ASP A 185 -5.51 -18.19 33.62
C ASP A 185 -5.82 -18.54 32.14
N GLN A 186 -5.69 -17.58 31.21
CA GLN A 186 -6.05 -17.73 29.79
C GLN A 186 -4.86 -17.40 28.87
N PRO A 187 -3.87 -18.30 28.73
CA PRO A 187 -2.60 -18.00 28.06
C PRO A 187 -2.77 -17.60 26.58
N ASP A 188 -3.65 -18.27 25.84
CA ASP A 188 -3.85 -18.00 24.41
C ASP A 188 -4.46 -16.62 24.17
N ILE A 189 -5.42 -16.23 25.01
CA ILE A 189 -6.11 -14.94 24.93
C ILE A 189 -5.18 -13.82 25.38
N ARG A 190 -4.38 -14.08 26.41
CA ARG A 190 -3.35 -13.17 26.90
C ARG A 190 -2.31 -12.86 25.84
N GLU A 191 -1.85 -13.87 25.10
CA GLU A 191 -0.90 -13.67 24.00
C GLU A 191 -1.54 -12.91 22.84
N LYS A 192 -2.78 -13.26 22.48
CA LYS A 192 -3.57 -12.50 21.49
C LYS A 192 -3.71 -11.02 21.88
N TYR A 193 -3.99 -10.75 23.16
CA TYR A 193 -4.10 -9.38 23.69
C TYR A 193 -2.79 -8.60 23.51
N LYS A 194 -1.66 -9.17 23.93
CA LYS A 194 -0.34 -8.54 23.77
C LYS A 194 -0.02 -8.22 22.31
N ARG A 195 -0.27 -9.17 21.41
CA ARG A 195 -0.08 -8.97 19.96
C ARG A 195 -0.94 -7.83 19.42
N LEU A 196 -2.21 -7.75 19.83
CA LEU A 196 -3.12 -6.68 19.40
C LEU A 196 -2.74 -5.32 20.01
N ILE A 197 -2.25 -5.28 21.24
CA ILE A 197 -1.73 -4.05 21.86
C ILE A 197 -0.50 -3.55 21.10
N PHE A 198 0.48 -4.42 20.84
CA PHE A 198 1.65 -4.07 20.05
C PHE A 198 1.25 -3.59 18.65
N LYS A 199 0.27 -4.26 18.03
CA LYS A 199 -0.28 -3.84 16.75
C LYS A 199 -0.81 -2.41 16.79
N SER A 200 -1.66 -2.09 17.77
CA SER A 200 -2.20 -0.74 17.96
C SER A 200 -1.12 0.31 18.28
N CYS A 201 -0.06 -0.07 19.00
CA CYS A 201 1.08 0.82 19.24
C CYS A 201 1.77 1.21 17.93
N VAL A 202 2.07 0.24 17.06
CA VAL A 202 2.70 0.51 15.76
C VAL A 202 1.77 1.32 14.85
N GLU A 203 0.48 0.99 14.78
CA GLU A 203 -0.50 1.70 13.95
C GLU A 203 -0.74 3.15 14.40
N SER A 204 -0.67 3.42 15.71
CA SER A 204 -0.77 4.77 16.26
C SER A 204 0.54 5.56 16.15
N HIS A 205 1.67 4.88 15.92
CA HIS A 205 2.97 5.53 15.83
C HIS A 205 3.11 6.27 14.50
N SER A 206 3.64 7.48 14.61
CA SER A 206 3.91 8.41 13.53
C SER A 206 4.85 7.83 12.44
N GLN A 207 5.93 7.18 12.87
CA GLN A 207 7.01 6.68 12.02
C GLN A 207 7.01 5.18 11.75
N LEU A 208 6.00 4.41 12.18
CA LEU A 208 6.02 2.94 12.03
C LEU A 208 4.79 2.42 11.29
N ARG A 209 4.97 1.39 10.46
CA ARG A 209 3.87 0.70 9.77
C ARG A 209 4.16 -0.78 9.66
N PHE A 210 3.15 -1.64 9.79
CA PHE A 210 3.33 -3.04 9.41
C PHE A 210 3.37 -3.19 7.90
N CYS A 211 4.13 -4.18 7.44
CA CYS A 211 3.95 -4.71 6.09
C CYS A 211 2.51 -5.28 5.96
N PRO A 212 1.77 -4.95 4.89
CA PRO A 212 0.40 -5.45 4.68
C PRO A 212 0.36 -6.88 4.13
N ALA A 213 1.49 -7.46 3.74
CA ALA A 213 1.55 -8.80 3.18
C ALA A 213 1.13 -9.85 4.21
N ALA A 214 0.33 -10.82 3.77
CA ALA A 214 -0.05 -11.95 4.60
C ALA A 214 1.20 -12.71 5.07
N GLU A 215 1.21 -13.14 6.34
CA GLU A 215 2.34 -13.83 6.97
C GLU A 215 3.67 -13.05 7.00
N CYS A 216 3.65 -11.74 6.77
CA CYS A 216 4.81 -10.88 6.95
C CYS A 216 4.66 -10.01 8.21
N TYR A 217 5.59 -10.14 9.15
CA TYR A 217 5.56 -9.41 10.43
C TYR A 217 6.57 -8.26 10.49
N THR A 218 7.20 -7.91 9.36
CA THR A 218 8.16 -6.80 9.27
C THR A 218 7.48 -5.46 9.53
N VAL A 219 8.13 -4.60 10.31
CA VAL A 219 7.71 -3.23 10.58
C VAL A 219 8.60 -2.28 9.79
N ILE A 220 8.01 -1.38 9.02
CA ILE A 220 8.73 -0.33 8.29
C ILE A 220 8.81 0.91 9.18
N LYS A 221 10.02 1.47 9.32
CA LYS A 221 10.27 2.75 9.97
C LYS A 221 10.67 3.80 8.94
N ALA A 222 9.97 4.93 8.92
CA ALA A 222 10.29 6.06 8.05
C ALA A 222 10.07 7.38 8.78
N GLU A 223 10.87 8.40 8.49
CA GLU A 223 10.69 9.73 9.10
C GLU A 223 9.49 10.49 8.54
N CYS A 224 9.03 10.12 7.33
CA CYS A 224 7.94 10.81 6.66
C CYS A 224 6.58 10.17 6.98
N GLN A 225 5.58 10.99 7.29
CA GLN A 225 4.16 10.58 7.37
C GLN A 225 3.41 10.75 6.03
N LYS A 226 4.14 10.89 4.93
CA LYS A 226 3.56 11.16 3.62
C LYS A 226 3.17 9.86 2.90
N ALA A 227 2.33 9.99 1.88
CA ALA A 227 1.91 8.90 1.01
C ALA A 227 3.02 8.46 0.05
N LYS A 228 4.19 8.07 0.58
CA LYS A 228 5.36 7.63 -0.20
C LYS A 228 5.39 6.10 -0.32
N LYS A 229 6.07 5.63 -1.37
CA LYS A 229 6.24 4.20 -1.64
C LYS A 229 7.30 3.64 -0.72
N VAL A 230 6.99 2.53 -0.07
CA VAL A 230 7.96 1.73 0.68
C VAL A 230 7.88 0.28 0.22
N THR A 231 9.00 -0.41 0.21
CA THR A 231 9.11 -1.81 -0.20
C THR A 231 9.68 -2.63 0.94
N CYS A 232 8.94 -3.65 1.37
CA CYS A 232 9.42 -4.54 2.42
C CYS A 232 10.59 -5.39 1.90
N THR A 233 11.76 -5.30 2.55
CA THR A 233 12.94 -6.09 2.16
C THR A 233 12.79 -7.60 2.43
N ASN A 234 11.88 -7.98 3.32
CA ASN A 234 11.65 -9.40 3.67
C ASN A 234 10.74 -10.14 2.67
N CYS A 235 9.71 -9.49 2.13
CA CYS A 235 8.73 -10.13 1.25
C CYS A 235 8.55 -9.45 -0.12
N GLY A 236 9.26 -8.35 -0.39
CA GLY A 236 9.19 -7.59 -1.64
C GLY A 236 7.91 -6.76 -1.84
N THR A 237 6.94 -6.84 -0.92
CA THR A 237 5.66 -6.12 -1.07
C THR A 237 5.87 -4.62 -0.98
N SER A 238 5.42 -3.89 -2.01
CA SER A 238 5.43 -2.43 -2.08
C SER A 238 4.07 -1.86 -1.71
N PHE A 239 4.03 -0.82 -0.87
CA PHE A 239 2.78 -0.20 -0.44
C PHE A 239 2.96 1.28 -0.08
N CYS A 240 1.84 1.98 0.13
CA CYS A 240 1.82 3.35 0.61
C CYS A 240 2.05 3.40 2.12
N PHE A 241 3.11 4.07 2.57
CA PHE A 241 3.43 4.17 4.00
C PHE A 241 2.30 4.82 4.81
N GLN A 242 1.61 5.83 4.27
CA GLN A 242 0.59 6.53 5.04
C GLN A 242 -0.67 5.69 5.29
N CYS A 243 -1.19 4.98 4.28
CA CYS A 243 -2.46 4.27 4.36
C CYS A 243 -2.35 2.74 4.47
N GLY A 244 -1.20 2.15 4.17
CA GLY A 244 -0.99 0.70 4.18
C GLY A 244 -1.58 -0.05 2.97
N CYS A 245 -2.27 0.64 2.06
CA CYS A 245 -2.79 0.07 0.82
C CYS A 245 -1.75 0.10 -0.31
N ASP A 246 -2.10 -0.44 -1.47
CA ASP A 246 -1.31 -0.31 -2.70
C ASP A 246 -0.87 1.14 -2.92
N TYR A 247 0.38 1.31 -3.37
CA TYR A 247 0.90 2.63 -3.66
C TYR A 247 0.07 3.32 -4.76
N HIS A 248 -0.05 4.64 -4.72
CA HIS A 248 -1.11 5.29 -5.52
C HIS A 248 -0.75 6.68 -6.02
N ALA A 249 0.54 7.00 -6.21
CA ALA A 249 0.92 8.29 -6.80
C ALA A 249 0.41 8.41 -8.25
N PRO A 250 -0.08 9.60 -8.66
CA PRO A 250 0.00 10.90 -7.98
C PRO A 250 -1.14 11.17 -6.97
N THR A 251 -2.05 10.23 -6.72
CA THR A 251 -3.19 10.47 -5.83
C THR A 251 -2.79 10.52 -4.35
N SER A 252 -3.50 11.34 -3.58
CA SER A 252 -3.48 11.26 -2.12
C SER A 252 -4.26 10.02 -1.64
N CYS A 253 -3.97 9.58 -0.40
CA CYS A 253 -4.69 8.48 0.24
C CYS A 253 -6.21 8.72 0.30
N GLU A 254 -6.63 9.98 0.42
CA GLU A 254 -8.04 10.35 0.44
C GLU A 254 -8.69 10.20 -0.94
N THR A 255 -8.04 10.70 -1.97
CA THR A 255 -8.55 10.66 -3.35
C THR A 255 -8.72 9.23 -3.83
N ILE A 256 -7.72 8.36 -3.62
CA ILE A 256 -7.83 6.96 -4.05
C ILE A 256 -8.91 6.21 -3.26
N ARG A 257 -9.04 6.48 -1.96
CA ARG A 257 -10.10 5.86 -1.15
C ARG A 257 -11.49 6.23 -1.67
N LYS A 258 -11.72 7.52 -1.96
CA LYS A 258 -12.98 7.99 -2.56
C LYS A 258 -13.24 7.32 -3.91
N TRP A 259 -12.21 7.20 -4.74
CA TRP A 259 -12.32 6.54 -6.04
C TRP A 259 -12.68 5.06 -5.93
N LEU A 260 -11.99 4.31 -5.06
CA LEU A 260 -12.24 2.87 -4.87
C LEU A 260 -13.62 2.62 -4.26
N THR A 261 -14.05 3.42 -3.28
CA THR A 261 -15.43 3.35 -2.75
C THR A 261 -16.44 3.59 -3.87
N LYS A 262 -16.24 4.61 -4.70
CA LYS A 262 -17.12 4.88 -5.84
C LYS A 262 -17.14 3.73 -6.85
N CYS A 263 -16.01 3.10 -7.11
CA CYS A 263 -15.94 1.94 -8.00
C CYS A 263 -16.68 0.73 -7.45
N ALA A 264 -16.66 0.51 -6.13
CA ALA A 264 -17.44 -0.55 -5.49
C ALA A 264 -18.95 -0.28 -5.64
N ASP A 265 -19.38 0.96 -5.37
CA ASP A 265 -20.79 1.37 -5.40
C ASP A 265 -21.41 1.34 -6.81
N ASP A 266 -20.66 1.75 -7.84
CA ASP A 266 -21.14 1.88 -9.22
C ASP A 266 -20.81 0.65 -10.12
N SER A 267 -20.29 -0.43 -9.52
CA SER A 267 -19.72 -1.60 -10.23
C SER A 267 -20.70 -2.29 -11.19
N GLU A 268 -21.99 -2.36 -10.88
CA GLU A 268 -22.99 -3.03 -11.74
C GLU A 268 -23.24 -2.30 -13.06
N THR A 269 -23.15 -0.97 -13.08
CA THR A 269 -23.35 -0.18 -14.32
C THR A 269 -22.11 -0.20 -15.21
N ALA A 270 -20.91 -0.25 -14.61
CA ALA A 270 -19.65 -0.25 -15.34
C ALA A 270 -19.28 -1.63 -15.92
N ASN A 271 -19.59 -2.71 -15.20
CA ASN A 271 -19.32 -4.08 -15.66
C ASN A 271 -20.12 -4.48 -16.91
N TYR A 272 -21.30 -3.89 -17.13
CA TYR A 272 -22.12 -4.16 -18.32
C TYR A 272 -21.47 -3.66 -19.62
N ILE A 273 -20.51 -2.73 -19.56
CA ILE A 273 -19.95 -2.03 -20.75
C ILE A 273 -18.58 -2.60 -21.18
N SER A 274 -17.89 -3.37 -20.33
CA SER A 274 -16.55 -3.91 -20.61
C SER A 274 -16.59 -5.22 -21.42
N ALA A 275 -16.67 -5.12 -22.75
CA ALA A 275 -16.41 -6.25 -23.64
C ALA A 275 -14.90 -6.52 -23.79
N HIS A 276 -14.46 -7.77 -23.61
CA HIS A 276 -13.07 -8.21 -23.82
C HIS A 276 -12.66 -8.24 -25.30
N THR A 277 -13.65 -8.21 -26.18
CA THR A 277 -13.51 -8.22 -27.64
C THR A 277 -14.14 -6.96 -28.20
N LYS A 278 -13.46 -6.31 -29.14
CA LYS A 278 -13.93 -5.09 -29.82
C LYS A 278 -13.76 -5.22 -31.32
N ASP A 279 -14.55 -4.49 -32.10
CA ASP A 279 -14.46 -4.53 -33.56
C ASP A 279 -13.48 -3.48 -34.11
N CYS A 280 -12.77 -3.83 -35.18
CA CYS A 280 -11.92 -2.89 -35.90
C CYS A 280 -12.74 -1.71 -36.46
N PRO A 281 -12.34 -0.45 -36.23
CA PRO A 281 -13.10 0.71 -36.72
C PRO A 281 -13.11 0.84 -38.25
N ASN A 282 -12.15 0.21 -38.96
CA ASN A 282 -12.03 0.30 -40.41
C ASN A 282 -12.67 -0.90 -41.15
N CYS A 283 -12.56 -2.12 -40.62
CA CYS A 283 -13.02 -3.33 -41.33
C CYS A 283 -13.95 -4.24 -40.53
N HIS A 284 -14.30 -3.83 -39.30
CA HIS A 284 -15.23 -4.53 -38.40
C HIS A 284 -14.88 -6.00 -38.11
N SER A 285 -13.62 -6.40 -38.30
CA SER A 285 -13.15 -7.69 -37.78
C SER A 285 -13.10 -7.63 -36.25
N CYS A 286 -13.58 -8.66 -35.57
CA CYS A 286 -13.42 -8.83 -34.13
C CYS A 286 -11.93 -8.91 -33.76
N ILE A 287 -11.52 -8.16 -32.74
CA ILE A 287 -10.15 -8.05 -32.21
C ILE A 287 -10.21 -8.30 -30.70
N GLU A 288 -9.29 -9.14 -30.23
CA GLU A 288 -9.02 -9.37 -28.80
C GLU A 288 -7.72 -8.66 -28.41
N LYS A 289 -7.67 -8.15 -27.17
CA LYS A 289 -6.47 -7.49 -26.63
C LYS A 289 -5.47 -8.56 -26.18
N ASN A 290 -4.30 -8.62 -26.83
CA ASN A 290 -3.27 -9.63 -26.58
C ASN A 290 -1.94 -9.04 -26.07
N GLY A 291 -1.99 -7.82 -25.52
CA GLY A 291 -0.84 -7.07 -25.03
C GLY A 291 -1.26 -5.87 -24.19
N GLY A 292 -0.30 -5.29 -23.47
CA GLY A 292 -0.53 -4.11 -22.64
C GLY A 292 -0.74 -2.84 -23.47
N CYS A 293 -0.18 -2.80 -24.68
CA CYS A 293 -0.20 -1.63 -25.54
C CYS A 293 -1.61 -1.29 -26.06
N ASN A 294 -2.00 -0.01 -25.97
CA ASN A 294 -3.25 0.50 -26.54
C ASN A 294 -3.13 0.86 -28.03
N HIS A 295 -1.92 0.88 -28.58
CA HIS A 295 -1.65 1.01 -30.02
C HIS A 295 -1.91 -0.33 -30.71
N MET A 296 -3.06 -0.44 -31.35
CA MET A 296 -3.47 -1.66 -32.03
C MET A 296 -3.22 -1.57 -33.53
N GLN A 297 -2.72 -2.66 -34.12
CA GLN A 297 -2.67 -2.84 -35.58
C GLN A 297 -3.62 -3.98 -35.97
N CYS A 298 -4.62 -3.69 -36.80
CA CYS A 298 -5.55 -4.73 -37.27
C CYS A 298 -4.82 -5.78 -38.11
N ALA A 299 -4.93 -7.06 -37.73
CA ALA A 299 -4.29 -8.15 -38.46
C ALA A 299 -4.75 -8.26 -39.93
N LYS A 300 -6.05 -7.97 -40.19
CA LYS A 300 -6.71 -8.09 -41.50
C LYS A 300 -6.45 -6.90 -42.43
N CYS A 301 -6.69 -5.67 -41.98
CA CYS A 301 -6.60 -4.47 -42.83
C CYS A 301 -5.37 -3.60 -42.54
N LYS A 302 -4.52 -3.96 -41.56
CA LYS A 302 -3.30 -3.26 -41.15
C LYS A 302 -3.51 -1.81 -40.71
N HIS A 303 -4.76 -1.39 -40.47
CA HIS A 303 -5.08 -0.08 -39.91
C HIS A 303 -4.61 0.01 -38.44
N HIS A 304 -4.00 1.13 -38.09
CA HIS A 304 -3.52 1.44 -36.74
C HIS A 304 -4.52 2.33 -36.03
N PHE A 305 -4.94 1.94 -34.83
CA PHE A 305 -5.96 2.67 -34.07
C PHE A 305 -5.74 2.52 -32.57
N CYS A 306 -6.37 3.40 -31.79
CA CYS A 306 -6.34 3.35 -30.33
C CYS A 306 -7.43 2.41 -29.79
N TRP A 307 -7.06 1.49 -28.89
CA TRP A 307 -8.00 0.56 -28.25
C TRP A 307 -9.09 1.25 -27.42
N MET A 308 -8.81 2.43 -26.88
CA MET A 308 -9.72 3.16 -25.99
C MET A 308 -10.77 3.95 -26.78
N CYS A 309 -10.35 4.81 -27.70
CA CYS A 309 -11.25 5.72 -28.39
C CYS A 309 -11.63 5.29 -29.81
N PHE A 310 -11.01 4.22 -30.35
CA PHE A 310 -11.16 3.76 -31.73
C PHE A 310 -10.73 4.76 -32.81
N GLY A 311 -10.11 5.87 -32.43
CA GLY A 311 -9.55 6.85 -33.36
C GLY A 311 -8.26 6.36 -34.04
N ASP A 312 -7.92 7.00 -35.16
CA ASP A 312 -6.67 6.76 -35.88
C ASP A 312 -5.47 7.03 -34.97
N TRP A 313 -4.50 6.11 -34.94
CA TRP A 313 -3.30 6.29 -34.13
C TRP A 313 -2.46 7.48 -34.58
N LYS A 314 -2.52 7.89 -35.85
CA LYS A 314 -1.73 9.04 -36.33
C LYS A 314 -2.08 10.36 -35.67
N THR A 315 -3.30 10.50 -35.16
CA THR A 315 -3.71 11.70 -34.41
C THR A 315 -3.28 11.63 -32.93
N HIS A 316 -2.92 10.43 -32.46
CA HIS A 316 -2.41 10.17 -31.12
C HIS A 316 -0.96 10.65 -31.01
N GLY A 317 -0.77 11.92 -30.62
CA GLY A 317 0.54 12.55 -30.43
C GLY A 317 0.69 13.93 -31.07
N SER A 318 -0.35 14.44 -31.74
CA SER A 318 -0.44 15.85 -32.16
C SER A 318 -0.79 16.75 -30.96
N GLU A 319 -0.56 18.07 -31.08
CA GLU A 319 -0.97 19.08 -30.07
C GLU A 319 -2.49 19.04 -29.75
N TYR A 320 -3.28 18.35 -30.58
CA TYR A 320 -4.72 18.11 -30.41
C TYR A 320 -5.05 16.73 -29.81
N TYR A 321 -4.15 16.14 -29.02
CA TYR A 321 -4.38 14.87 -28.32
C TYR A 321 -5.49 15.03 -27.26
N GLU A 322 -6.66 14.47 -27.53
CA GLU A 322 -7.84 14.63 -26.67
C GLU A 322 -8.35 13.30 -26.10
N CYS A 323 -7.67 12.17 -26.36
CA CYS A 323 -8.14 10.85 -25.94
C CYS A 323 -8.21 10.71 -24.41
N SER A 324 -7.28 11.30 -23.65
CA SER A 324 -7.27 11.26 -22.18
C SER A 324 -8.22 12.28 -21.54
N ARG A 325 -8.46 13.43 -22.20
CA ARG A 325 -9.22 14.57 -21.67
C ARG A 325 -10.74 14.33 -21.77
N TYR A 326 -11.45 14.57 -20.67
CA TYR A 326 -12.92 14.56 -20.70
C TYR A 326 -13.46 15.90 -21.21
N LYS A 327 -14.31 15.87 -22.24
CA LYS A 327 -15.02 17.04 -22.75
C LYS A 327 -16.50 16.94 -22.44
N GLU A 328 -17.02 17.93 -21.73
CA GLU A 328 -18.46 18.06 -21.53
C GLU A 328 -19.13 18.40 -22.87
N ASN A 329 -20.12 17.61 -23.28
CA ASN A 329 -20.86 17.89 -24.52
C ASN A 329 -21.82 19.07 -24.31
N PRO A 330 -21.61 20.23 -24.97
CA PRO A 330 -22.43 21.43 -24.77
C PRO A 330 -23.86 21.29 -25.28
N SER A 331 -24.11 20.37 -26.22
CA SER A 331 -25.46 20.14 -26.79
C SER A 331 -26.46 19.59 -25.77
N ILE A 332 -25.95 19.04 -24.67
CA ILE A 332 -26.73 18.54 -23.54
C ILE A 332 -27.09 19.69 -22.59
N ALA A 333 -26.58 20.93 -22.78
CA ALA A 333 -26.76 22.03 -21.83
C ALA A 333 -28.21 22.55 -21.68
N GLN A 334 -29.12 22.27 -22.63
CA GLN A 334 -30.31 23.10 -22.84
C GLN A 334 -31.67 22.51 -22.39
N GLU A 335 -31.78 21.28 -21.86
CA GLU A 335 -33.11 20.72 -21.48
C GLU A 335 -33.15 20.02 -20.09
N ALA A 336 -33.99 20.56 -19.19
CA ALA A 336 -34.59 20.02 -17.96
C ALA A 336 -33.74 19.36 -16.83
N ALA A 337 -34.17 19.63 -15.59
CA ALA A 337 -33.48 19.42 -14.32
C ALA A 337 -33.28 17.94 -13.87
N ASN A 338 -32.22 17.75 -13.06
CA ASN A 338 -31.80 16.55 -12.30
C ASN A 338 -31.37 15.30 -13.10
N HIS A 339 -32.18 14.77 -14.03
CA HIS A 339 -31.82 13.54 -14.77
C HIS A 339 -30.53 13.70 -15.60
N LEU A 340 -30.29 14.90 -16.11
CA LEU A 340 -29.11 15.20 -16.91
C LEU A 340 -27.83 15.36 -16.08
N LYS A 341 -27.95 15.84 -14.83
CA LYS A 341 -26.79 15.95 -13.92
C LYS A 341 -26.29 14.56 -13.52
N ALA A 342 -27.22 13.64 -13.23
CA ALA A 342 -26.90 12.24 -12.99
C ALA A 342 -26.26 11.60 -14.22
N ARG A 343 -26.83 11.82 -15.42
CA ARG A 343 -26.25 11.28 -16.67
C ARG A 343 -24.84 11.83 -16.96
N ARG A 344 -24.63 13.15 -16.85
CA ARG A 344 -23.31 13.77 -17.03
C ARG A 344 -22.29 13.29 -15.99
N ALA A 345 -22.72 13.10 -14.74
CA ALA A 345 -21.86 12.55 -13.70
C ALA A 345 -21.47 11.09 -14.00
N LEU A 346 -22.41 10.30 -14.51
CA LEU A 346 -22.16 8.92 -14.95
C LEU A 346 -21.25 8.87 -16.18
N GLU A 347 -21.50 9.68 -17.21
CA GLU A 347 -20.65 9.80 -18.41
C GLU A 347 -19.22 10.19 -18.03
N LYS A 348 -19.06 11.18 -17.15
CA LYS A 348 -17.76 11.56 -16.60
C LYS A 348 -17.13 10.37 -15.87
N TYR A 349 -17.85 9.72 -14.95
CA TYR A 349 -17.32 8.58 -14.20
C TYR A 349 -16.84 7.46 -15.12
N LEU A 350 -17.66 7.04 -16.09
CA LEU A 350 -17.32 5.99 -17.05
C LEU A 350 -16.07 6.34 -17.86
N HIS A 351 -15.91 7.60 -18.31
CA HIS A 351 -14.71 8.03 -19.03
C HIS A 351 -13.41 7.76 -18.24
N TYR A 352 -13.38 8.15 -16.96
CA TYR A 352 -12.19 7.96 -16.13
C TYR A 352 -12.05 6.50 -15.65
N TYR A 353 -13.17 5.82 -15.37
CA TYR A 353 -13.19 4.42 -14.94
C TYR A 353 -12.67 3.48 -16.01
N GLU A 354 -13.15 3.60 -17.25
CA GLU A 354 -12.70 2.75 -18.36
C GLU A 354 -11.19 2.88 -18.60
N ARG A 355 -10.63 4.09 -18.44
CA ARG A 355 -9.19 4.32 -18.60
C ARG A 355 -8.39 3.76 -17.43
N TYR A 356 -8.82 4.02 -16.19
CA TYR A 356 -8.23 3.43 -14.99
C TYR A 356 -8.19 1.89 -15.08
N GLU A 357 -9.32 1.28 -15.41
CA GLU A 357 -9.46 -0.17 -15.50
C GLU A 357 -8.69 -0.75 -16.70
N ASN A 358 -8.65 -0.04 -17.84
CA ASN A 358 -7.84 -0.46 -18.97
C ASN A 358 -6.33 -0.46 -18.65
N HIS A 359 -5.82 0.57 -17.96
CA HIS A 359 -4.42 0.59 -17.55
C HIS A 359 -4.13 -0.48 -16.49
N HIS A 360 -5.07 -0.77 -15.58
CA HIS A 360 -4.96 -1.88 -14.64
C HIS A 360 -4.85 -3.23 -15.36
N LYS A 361 -5.68 -3.48 -16.38
CA LYS A 361 -5.62 -4.69 -17.21
C LYS A 361 -4.32 -4.76 -18.02
N SER A 362 -3.88 -3.64 -18.61
CA SER A 362 -2.62 -3.55 -19.33
C SER A 362 -1.42 -3.85 -18.44
N LEU A 363 -1.43 -3.42 -17.18
CA LEU A 363 -0.37 -3.69 -16.21
C LEU A 363 -0.19 -5.19 -15.96
N LYS A 364 -1.30 -5.94 -15.81
CA LYS A 364 -1.27 -7.41 -15.67
C LYS A 364 -0.65 -8.10 -16.89
N LEU A 365 -0.98 -7.63 -18.09
CA LEU A 365 -0.39 -8.15 -19.33
C LEU A 365 1.10 -7.83 -19.44
N GLU A 366 1.54 -6.68 -18.92
CA GLU A 366 2.94 -6.28 -18.88
C GLU A 366 3.76 -7.07 -17.85
N GLU A 367 3.17 -7.47 -16.71
CA GLU A 367 3.80 -8.40 -15.76
C GLU A 367 4.08 -9.76 -16.41
N ASP A 368 3.15 -10.28 -17.22
CA ASP A 368 3.35 -11.52 -17.96
C ASP A 368 4.37 -11.35 -19.09
N LEU A 369 4.38 -10.20 -19.76
CA LEU A 369 5.41 -9.85 -20.74
C LEU A 369 6.80 -9.79 -20.09
N GLN A 370 6.93 -9.21 -18.90
CA GLN A 370 8.18 -9.13 -18.16
C GLN A 370 8.73 -10.53 -17.84
N LYS A 371 7.88 -11.46 -17.39
CA LYS A 371 8.26 -12.86 -17.17
C LYS A 371 8.70 -13.54 -18.47
N CYS A 372 7.96 -13.32 -19.57
CA CYS A 372 8.32 -13.84 -20.89
C CYS A 372 9.68 -13.30 -21.38
N ILE A 373 9.95 -12.01 -21.16
CA ILE A 373 11.23 -11.38 -21.50
C ILE A 373 12.36 -12.01 -20.68
N MET A 374 12.17 -12.19 -19.37
CA MET A 374 13.20 -12.80 -18.51
C MET A 374 13.55 -14.21 -18.98
N LYS A 375 12.54 -15.05 -19.25
CA LYS A 375 12.75 -16.39 -19.80
C LYS A 375 13.50 -16.36 -21.14
N LYS A 376 13.15 -15.43 -22.04
CA LYS A 376 13.85 -15.27 -23.33
C LYS A 376 15.32 -14.86 -23.14
N ILE A 377 15.61 -14.03 -22.15
CA ILE A 377 16.99 -13.65 -21.80
C ILE A 377 17.76 -14.90 -21.38
N ASP A 378 17.20 -15.73 -20.50
CA ASP A 378 17.82 -16.97 -20.04
C ASP A 378 18.07 -17.96 -21.17
N GLU A 379 17.10 -18.11 -22.09
CA GLU A 379 17.23 -18.93 -23.29
C GLU A 379 18.37 -18.46 -24.19
N LYS A 380 18.53 -17.13 -24.39
CA LYS A 380 19.62 -16.56 -25.19
C LYS A 380 20.98 -16.73 -24.55
N VAL A 381 21.08 -16.47 -23.25
CA VAL A 381 22.32 -16.64 -22.49
C VAL A 381 22.74 -18.12 -22.48
N SER A 382 21.80 -19.03 -22.26
CA SER A 382 22.02 -20.49 -22.35
C SER A 382 22.39 -20.94 -23.77
N GLY A 383 21.79 -20.28 -24.78
CA GLY A 383 22.11 -20.45 -26.20
C GLY A 383 23.46 -19.85 -26.63
N HIS A 384 24.21 -19.25 -25.70
CA HIS A 384 25.48 -18.55 -25.96
C HIS A 384 25.36 -17.36 -26.94
N GLU A 385 24.16 -16.78 -27.08
CA GLU A 385 23.89 -15.57 -27.88
C GLU A 385 24.18 -14.29 -27.07
N GLY A 386 25.34 -14.21 -26.44
CA GLY A 386 25.73 -13.09 -25.57
C GLY A 386 25.53 -13.39 -24.08
N THR A 387 25.84 -12.39 -23.26
CA THR A 387 25.80 -12.47 -21.79
C THR A 387 24.53 -11.83 -21.23
N TRP A 388 24.23 -12.08 -19.96
CA TRP A 388 23.10 -11.44 -19.28
C TRP A 388 23.17 -9.89 -19.35
N ILE A 389 24.37 -9.32 -19.27
CA ILE A 389 24.63 -7.87 -19.38
C ILE A 389 24.22 -7.32 -20.75
N ASP A 390 24.37 -8.12 -21.81
CA ASP A 390 24.01 -7.71 -23.16
C ASP A 390 22.49 -7.57 -23.33
N TRP A 391 21.71 -8.27 -22.50
CA TRP A 391 20.25 -8.38 -22.62
C TRP A 391 19.45 -7.74 -21.48
N GLN A 392 20.08 -7.39 -20.36
CA GLN A 392 19.42 -6.83 -19.17
C GLN A 392 18.58 -5.57 -19.47
N TYR A 393 18.94 -4.81 -20.52
CA TYR A 393 18.21 -3.61 -20.95
C TYR A 393 16.74 -3.90 -21.29
N LEU A 394 16.43 -5.11 -21.79
CA LEU A 394 15.05 -5.52 -22.10
C LEU A 394 14.21 -5.69 -20.83
N HIS A 395 14.80 -6.30 -19.80
CA HIS A 395 14.14 -6.44 -18.52
C HIS A 395 13.99 -5.09 -17.82
N ALA A 396 15.01 -4.22 -17.90
CA ALA A 396 14.94 -2.84 -17.40
C ALA A 396 13.84 -2.03 -18.11
N ALA A 397 13.70 -2.17 -19.43
CA ALA A 397 12.64 -1.52 -20.22
C ALA A 397 11.25 -1.98 -19.78
N ALA A 398 11.05 -3.30 -19.60
CA ALA A 398 9.78 -3.85 -19.12
C ALA A 398 9.45 -3.36 -17.69
N LYS A 399 10.43 -3.36 -16.79
CA LYS A 399 10.26 -2.85 -15.41
C LYS A 399 9.89 -1.37 -15.38
N LEU A 400 10.54 -0.55 -16.22
CA LEU A 400 10.23 0.87 -16.35
C LEU A 400 8.85 1.10 -16.94
N LEU A 401 8.47 0.34 -17.96
CA LEU A 401 7.13 0.38 -18.55
C LEU A 401 6.04 0.13 -17.49
N THR A 402 6.20 -0.92 -16.69
CA THR A 402 5.31 -1.23 -15.55
C THR A 402 5.26 -0.07 -14.55
N LYS A 403 6.41 0.52 -14.20
CA LYS A 403 6.49 1.69 -13.31
C LYS A 403 5.70 2.88 -13.85
N CYS A 404 5.92 3.26 -15.11
CA CYS A 404 5.25 4.39 -15.74
C CYS A 404 3.74 4.14 -15.89
N ARG A 405 3.34 2.93 -16.29
CA ARG A 405 1.92 2.56 -16.43
C ARG A 405 1.20 2.58 -15.10
N TYR A 406 1.85 2.12 -14.03
CA TYR A 406 1.31 2.22 -12.68
C TYR A 406 1.00 3.68 -12.30
N THR A 407 1.95 4.59 -12.47
CA THR A 407 1.71 6.03 -12.24
C THR A 407 0.55 6.54 -13.10
N LEU A 408 0.54 6.21 -14.40
CA LEU A 408 -0.52 6.64 -15.33
C LEU A 408 -1.91 6.14 -14.91
N GLN A 409 -2.04 4.90 -14.44
CA GLN A 409 -3.31 4.38 -13.93
C GLN A 409 -3.92 5.31 -12.88
N TYR A 410 -3.13 5.77 -11.90
CA TYR A 410 -3.59 6.64 -10.82
C TYR A 410 -3.75 8.12 -11.22
N THR A 411 -3.21 8.56 -12.37
CA THR A 411 -3.49 9.92 -12.88
C THR A 411 -4.98 10.14 -13.20
N TYR A 412 -5.72 9.07 -13.55
CA TYR A 412 -7.14 9.16 -13.90
C TYR A 412 -8.05 9.45 -12.70
N PRO A 413 -7.97 8.69 -11.58
CA PRO A 413 -8.63 9.06 -10.34
C PRO A 413 -8.26 10.47 -9.86
N TYR A 414 -6.98 10.86 -10.01
CA TYR A 414 -6.54 12.21 -9.66
C TYR A 414 -7.29 13.28 -10.48
N ALA A 415 -7.22 13.21 -11.81
CA ALA A 415 -7.91 14.16 -12.71
C ALA A 415 -9.44 14.19 -12.53
N TYR A 416 -10.07 13.07 -12.18
CA TYR A 416 -11.51 13.00 -11.94
C TYR A 416 -11.93 13.94 -10.79
N TYR A 417 -11.16 13.96 -9.69
CA TYR A 417 -11.42 14.78 -8.51
C TYR A 417 -10.76 16.17 -8.55
N MET A 418 -9.89 16.45 -9.54
CA MET A 418 -9.38 17.80 -9.75
C MET A 418 -10.49 18.78 -10.16
N GLU A 419 -10.45 19.96 -9.53
CA GLU A 419 -11.27 21.10 -9.92
C GLU A 419 -10.87 21.61 -11.31
N ASN A 420 -11.85 22.08 -12.08
CA ASN A 420 -11.60 22.64 -13.40
C ASN A 420 -10.89 24.00 -13.26
N GLY A 421 -9.78 24.17 -13.99
CA GLY A 421 -9.00 25.40 -14.00
C GLY A 421 -7.64 25.19 -14.65
N PRO A 422 -6.80 26.25 -14.74
CA PRO A 422 -5.52 26.20 -15.46
C PRO A 422 -4.59 25.08 -14.97
N ARG A 423 -4.65 24.78 -13.67
CA ARG A 423 -3.86 23.71 -13.06
C ARG A 423 -4.24 22.32 -13.57
N LYS A 424 -5.53 22.08 -13.79
CA LYS A 424 -6.04 20.83 -14.38
C LYS A 424 -5.71 20.74 -15.86
N GLU A 425 -5.75 21.85 -16.60
CA GLU A 425 -5.37 21.86 -18.01
C GLU A 425 -3.88 21.50 -18.20
N LEU A 426 -3.00 22.03 -17.34
CA LEU A 426 -1.60 21.64 -17.31
C LEU A 426 -1.43 20.15 -16.94
N PHE A 427 -2.18 19.65 -15.95
CA PHE A 427 -2.16 18.24 -15.59
C PHE A 427 -2.57 17.34 -16.75
N GLU A 428 -3.71 17.61 -17.38
CA GLU A 428 -4.23 16.83 -18.51
C GLU A 428 -3.28 16.86 -19.70
N TYR A 429 -2.58 17.98 -19.93
CA TYR A 429 -1.52 18.07 -20.92
C TYR A 429 -0.34 17.15 -20.58
N GLN A 430 0.17 17.19 -19.36
CA GLN A 430 1.28 16.32 -18.94
C GLN A 430 0.89 14.84 -18.92
N GLN A 431 -0.34 14.52 -18.47
CA GLN A 431 -0.92 13.19 -18.51
C GLN A 431 -0.97 12.64 -19.94
N ALA A 432 -1.46 13.44 -20.89
CA ALA A 432 -1.49 13.10 -22.31
C ALA A 432 -0.09 12.81 -22.88
N GLN A 433 0.90 13.64 -22.53
CA GLN A 433 2.28 13.42 -22.96
C GLN A 433 2.84 12.12 -22.36
N LEU A 434 2.67 11.90 -21.06
CA LEU A 434 3.12 10.67 -20.41
C LEU A 434 2.48 9.42 -21.01
N GLU A 435 1.17 9.44 -21.25
CA GLU A 435 0.45 8.33 -21.86
C GLU A 435 0.99 7.98 -23.25
N LYS A 436 1.21 8.99 -24.09
CA LYS A 436 1.80 8.79 -25.42
C LYS A 436 3.16 8.06 -25.32
N GLU A 437 4.06 8.56 -24.47
CA GLU A 437 5.41 8.01 -24.35
C GLU A 437 5.41 6.60 -23.73
N ILE A 438 4.44 6.29 -22.86
CA ILE A 438 4.22 4.94 -22.32
C ILE A 438 3.74 3.97 -23.40
N GLU A 439 2.79 4.39 -24.24
CA GLU A 439 2.28 3.51 -25.31
C GLU A 439 3.34 3.28 -26.40
N GLU A 440 4.17 4.28 -26.70
CA GLU A 440 5.34 4.11 -27.57
C GLU A 440 6.39 3.17 -26.96
N LEU A 441 6.65 3.26 -25.65
CA LEU A 441 7.53 2.32 -24.95
C LEU A 441 6.96 0.91 -24.96
N SER A 442 5.67 0.75 -24.64
CA SER A 442 4.95 -0.53 -24.65
C SER A 442 5.05 -1.20 -26.02
N TRP A 443 4.81 -0.45 -27.10
CA TRP A 443 4.92 -0.94 -28.47
C TRP A 443 6.33 -1.46 -28.80
N LYS A 444 7.36 -0.71 -28.40
CA LYS A 444 8.77 -1.07 -28.60
C LYS A 444 9.18 -2.30 -27.79
N VAL A 445 8.74 -2.41 -26.54
CA VAL A 445 9.03 -3.57 -25.66
C VAL A 445 8.35 -4.84 -26.18
N GLU A 446 7.08 -4.76 -26.60
CA GLU A 446 6.37 -5.90 -27.20
C GLU A 446 7.01 -6.38 -28.52
N ARG A 447 7.81 -5.52 -29.18
CA ARG A 447 8.50 -5.78 -30.45
C ARG A 447 10.01 -5.66 -30.33
N ALA A 448 10.54 -6.01 -29.16
CA ALA A 448 11.97 -5.91 -28.85
C ALA A 448 12.88 -6.59 -29.88
N GLU A 449 12.43 -7.68 -30.52
CA GLU A 449 13.19 -8.40 -31.55
C GLU A 449 13.46 -7.56 -32.83
N SER A 450 12.59 -6.60 -33.11
CA SER A 450 12.67 -5.72 -34.29
C SER A 450 13.03 -4.27 -33.95
N THR A 451 13.16 -3.95 -32.66
CA THR A 451 13.43 -2.59 -32.18
C THR A 451 14.91 -2.45 -31.88
N GLU A 452 15.54 -1.40 -32.42
CA GLU A 452 16.94 -1.12 -32.12
C GLU A 452 17.13 -0.72 -30.64
N ARG A 453 18.22 -1.19 -30.03
CA ARG A 453 18.50 -0.93 -28.61
C ARG A 453 18.51 0.57 -28.27
N GLY A 454 19.15 1.38 -29.11
CA GLY A 454 19.23 2.84 -28.89
C GLY A 454 17.86 3.53 -28.93
N ASP A 455 16.95 3.07 -29.80
CA ASP A 455 15.58 3.59 -29.89
C ASP A 455 14.75 3.23 -28.66
N LEU A 456 14.99 2.05 -28.07
CA LEU A 456 14.34 1.61 -26.84
C LEU A 456 14.86 2.39 -25.63
N GLU A 457 16.18 2.51 -25.47
CA GLU A 457 16.81 3.26 -24.37
C GLU A 457 16.42 4.74 -24.41
N THR A 458 16.35 5.35 -25.60
CA THR A 458 15.86 6.72 -25.77
C THR A 458 14.41 6.85 -25.32
N GLN A 459 13.55 5.89 -25.69
CA GLN A 459 12.14 5.90 -25.27
C GLN A 459 11.99 5.76 -23.76
N MET A 460 12.78 4.88 -23.15
CA MET A 460 12.82 4.70 -21.70
C MET A 460 13.13 6.02 -20.99
N HIS A 461 14.17 6.73 -21.43
CA HIS A 461 14.56 8.01 -20.85
C HIS A 461 13.45 9.06 -20.99
N VAL A 462 12.81 9.16 -22.17
CA VAL A 462 11.71 10.12 -22.39
C VAL A 462 10.50 9.79 -21.50
N ALA A 463 10.09 8.52 -21.43
CA ALA A 463 8.96 8.10 -20.60
C ALA A 463 9.20 8.39 -19.11
N GLU A 464 10.39 8.04 -18.58
CA GLU A 464 10.73 8.31 -17.18
C GLU A 464 10.81 9.80 -16.89
N PHE A 465 11.38 10.59 -17.81
CA PHE A 465 11.43 12.05 -17.67
C PHE A 465 10.02 12.64 -17.56
N LYS A 466 9.09 12.26 -18.44
CA LYS A 466 7.68 12.72 -18.37
C LYS A 466 7.00 12.30 -17.07
N ARG A 467 7.24 11.07 -16.62
CA ARG A 467 6.67 10.55 -15.36
C ARG A 467 7.16 11.37 -14.17
N ARG A 468 8.46 11.61 -14.08
CA ARG A 468 9.07 12.40 -12.99
C ARG A 468 8.63 13.86 -13.04
N THR A 469 8.54 14.49 -14.20
CA THR A 469 8.00 15.86 -14.32
C THR A 469 6.57 15.95 -13.78
N LEU A 470 5.71 15.01 -14.16
CA LEU A 470 4.32 14.98 -13.66
C LEU A 470 4.28 14.82 -12.14
N LEU A 471 5.10 13.94 -11.57
CA LEU A 471 5.15 13.76 -10.12
C LEU A 471 5.75 14.97 -9.40
N LEU A 472 6.83 15.57 -9.92
CA LEU A 472 7.40 16.80 -9.35
C LEU A 472 6.37 17.92 -9.28
N ASP A 473 5.53 18.04 -10.31
CA ASP A 473 4.53 19.09 -10.35
C ASP A 473 3.31 18.75 -9.50
N PHE A 474 2.86 17.49 -9.40
CA PHE A 474 1.54 17.14 -8.87
C PHE A 474 1.51 16.17 -7.69
N PHE A 475 2.67 15.75 -7.17
CA PHE A 475 2.80 14.82 -6.04
C PHE A 475 3.60 15.44 -4.88
N ASP A 476 2.90 15.80 -3.81
CA ASP A 476 3.44 16.49 -2.62
C ASP A 476 3.91 15.56 -1.47
#